data_AF-A0A6A0AKX8-F1
#
_entry.id   AF-A0A6A0AKX8-F1
#
_cell.length_a   1.000
_cell.length_b   1.000
_cell.length_c   1.000
_cell.angle_alpha   90.00
_cell.angle_beta   90.00
_cell.angle_gamma   90.00
#
_symmetry.space_group_name_H-M   'P 1'
#
loop_
_entity.id
_entity.type
_entity.pdbx_description
1 polymer ?
#
loop_
_entity_poly.entity_id
_entity_poly.type
_entity_poly.pdbx_seq_one_letter_code
_entity_poly.pdbx_strand_id
1 'polypeptide(L)' 'MLKDKEKELVTGNPLLALGADVSFNMKRRWDEDVVFKNQARNEPKAQKRFVNDTIRNDFHKRFLQRYIR' A
#
# COMPACT_ATOMS: atom_id res chain seq x y z
N MET A 1 -15.82 -32.31 -37.84
CA MET A 1 -14.64 -31.63 -38.42
C MET A 1 -14.75 -30.11 -38.41
N LEU A 2 -15.70 -29.47 -39.12
CA LEU A 2 -15.81 -27.99 -39.05
C LEU A 2 -16.25 -27.46 -37.68
N LYS A 3 -17.26 -28.11 -37.07
CA LYS A 3 -17.81 -27.74 -35.75
C LYS A 3 -16.80 -27.89 -34.60
N ASP A 4 -15.83 -28.80 -34.74
CA ASP A 4 -14.82 -29.04 -33.71
C ASP A 4 -13.75 -27.93 -33.74
N LYS A 5 -13.36 -27.51 -34.95
CA LYS A 5 -12.49 -26.34 -35.16
C LYS A 5 -13.13 -25.04 -34.65
N GLU A 6 -14.43 -24.86 -34.87
CA GLU A 6 -15.16 -23.70 -34.34
C GLU A 6 -15.17 -23.68 -32.81
N LYS A 7 -15.35 -24.84 -32.16
CA LYS A 7 -15.28 -24.96 -30.70
C LYS A 7 -13.88 -24.68 -30.15
N GLU A 8 -12.83 -25.16 -30.80
CA GLU A 8 -11.44 -24.86 -30.41
C GLU A 8 -11.10 -23.37 -30.57
N LEU A 9 -11.54 -22.74 -31.66
CA LEU A 9 -11.33 -21.30 -31.89
C LEU A 9 -12.06 -20.44 -30.86
N VAL A 10 -13.26 -20.84 -30.43
CA VAL A 10 -14.04 -20.13 -29.41
C VAL A 10 -13.47 -20.34 -28.01
N THR A 11 -12.91 -21.51 -27.71
CA THR A 11 -12.36 -21.83 -26.38
C THR A 11 -10.91 -21.41 -26.20
N GLY A 12 -10.14 -21.29 -27.28
CA GLY A 12 -8.73 -20.90 -27.25
C GLY A 12 -8.47 -19.39 -27.25
N ASN A 13 -9.50 -18.55 -27.40
CA ASN A 13 -9.34 -17.11 -27.46
C ASN A 13 -9.57 -16.45 -26.08
N PRO A 14 -8.51 -16.04 -25.36
CA PRO A 14 -8.64 -15.41 -24.04
C PRO A 14 -9.33 -14.04 -24.08
N LEU A 15 -9.49 -13.40 -25.26
CA LEU A 15 -10.23 -12.15 -25.41
C LEU A 15 -11.75 -12.36 -25.41
N LEU A 16 -12.25 -13.55 -25.77
CA LEU A 16 -13.69 -13.87 -25.73
C LEU A 16 -14.19 -14.08 -24.29
N ALA A 17 -13.30 -14.49 -23.38
CA ALA A 17 -13.60 -14.59 -21.96
C ALA A 17 -13.72 -13.22 -21.26
N LEU A 18 -13.27 -12.13 -21.89
CA LEU A 18 -13.30 -10.79 -21.30
C LEU A 18 -14.71 -10.18 -21.23
N GLY A 19 -15.66 -10.70 -22.01
CA GLY A 19 -17.06 -10.27 -22.02
C GLY A 19 -17.96 -10.97 -21.00
N ALA A 20 -17.50 -12.08 -20.40
CA ALA A 20 -18.24 -12.84 -19.40
C ALA A 20 -17.47 -12.78 -18.07
N ASP A 21 -17.77 -11.74 -17.29
CA ASP A 21 -17.46 -11.70 -15.85
C ASP A 21 -15.99 -11.86 -15.46
N VAL A 22 -15.08 -11.21 -16.21
CA VAL A 22 -13.78 -10.86 -15.62
C VAL A 22 -14.02 -9.66 -14.72
N SER A 23 -14.53 -9.94 -13.52
CA SER A 23 -14.40 -9.00 -12.42
C SER A 23 -12.96 -8.50 -12.42
N PHE A 24 -12.78 -7.19 -12.59
CA PHE A 24 -11.51 -6.48 -12.36
C PHE A 24 -11.15 -6.52 -10.86
N ASN A 25 -11.35 -7.67 -10.22
CA ASN A 25 -10.81 -7.98 -8.92
C ASN A 25 -9.30 -8.01 -9.12
N MET A 26 -8.67 -6.88 -8.82
CA MET A 26 -7.22 -6.73 -8.82
C MET A 26 -6.62 -7.96 -8.16
N LYS A 27 -5.99 -8.83 -8.96
CA LYS A 27 -5.28 -10.01 -8.51
C LYS A 27 -4.09 -9.52 -7.69
N ARG A 28 -4.30 -9.33 -6.38
CA ARG A 28 -3.30 -9.07 -5.35
C ARG A 28 -2.43 -7.84 -5.59
N ARG A 29 -2.55 -6.86 -4.69
CA ARG A 29 -1.66 -5.68 -4.74
C ARG A 29 -0.25 -6.04 -4.26
N TRP A 30 0.76 -5.37 -4.80
CA TRP A 30 2.18 -5.58 -4.45
C TRP A 30 2.48 -5.37 -2.94
N ASP A 31 1.64 -4.61 -2.24
CA ASP A 31 1.75 -4.33 -0.82
C ASP A 31 1.01 -5.35 0.08
N GLU A 32 0.37 -6.38 -0.50
CA GLU A 32 -0.35 -7.38 0.27
C GLU A 32 0.55 -8.29 1.10
N ASP A 33 1.79 -8.54 0.66
CA ASP A 33 2.77 -9.39 1.34
C ASP A 33 3.63 -8.67 2.38
N VAL A 34 3.40 -7.37 2.59
CA VAL A 34 4.15 -6.64 3.60
C VAL A 34 3.68 -7.05 5.00
N VAL A 35 4.63 -7.55 5.81
CA VAL A 35 4.40 -8.03 7.18
C VAL A 35 3.98 -6.91 8.15
N PHE A 36 4.37 -5.67 7.89
CA PHE A 36 4.01 -4.50 8.70
C PHE A 36 3.15 -3.53 7.90
N LYS A 37 1.86 -3.47 8.22
CA LYS A 37 0.91 -2.54 7.62
C LYS A 37 0.54 -1.46 8.63
N ASN A 38 0.29 -0.24 8.16
CA ASN A 38 -0.36 0.83 8.95
C ASN A 38 0.33 1.18 10.29
N GLN A 39 1.66 1.07 10.38
CA GLN A 39 2.42 1.24 11.64
C GLN A 39 2.18 2.60 12.31
N ALA A 40 1.97 3.65 11.51
CA ALA A 40 1.76 5.02 12.00
C ALA A 40 0.29 5.48 12.04
N ARG A 41 -0.69 4.58 11.82
CA ARG A 41 -2.11 4.98 11.61
C ARG A 41 -2.69 5.82 12.75
N ASN A 42 -2.24 5.58 13.98
CA ASN A 42 -2.70 6.27 15.18
C ASN A 42 -1.55 6.89 15.98
N GLU A 43 -0.43 7.23 15.33
CA GLU A 43 0.66 7.89 16.04
C GLU A 43 0.19 9.23 16.62
N PRO A 44 0.40 9.48 17.93
CA PRO A 44 -0.02 10.71 18.56
C PRO A 44 0.78 11.87 17.98
N LYS A 45 0.07 12.84 17.39
CA LYS A 45 0.70 14.10 16.95
C LYS A 45 1.32 14.77 18.17
N ALA A 46 2.57 15.24 18.01
CA ALA A 46 3.25 16.00 19.05
C ALA A 46 2.42 17.24 19.40
N GLN A 47 1.85 17.24 20.61
CA GLN A 47 1.07 18.36 21.11
C GLN A 47 2.01 19.53 21.45
N LYS A 48 1.55 20.76 21.19
CA LYS A 48 2.29 21.97 21.55
C LYS A 48 2.28 22.10 23.07
N ARG A 49 3.42 21.79 23.70
CA ARG A 49 3.62 21.90 25.15
C ARG A 49 4.78 22.83 25.45
N PHE A 50 4.72 23.48 26.60
CA PHE A 50 5.85 24.18 27.18
C PHE A 50 6.44 23.33 28.29
N VAL A 51 7.78 23.24 28.34
CA VAL A 51 8.51 22.51 29.37
C VAL A 51 9.52 23.47 29.98
N ASN A 52 9.41 23.71 31.28
CA ASN A 52 10.36 24.53 32.04
C ASN A 52 11.62 23.73 32.43
N ASP A 53 12.35 23.26 31.42
CA ASP A 53 13.61 22.52 31.54
C ASP A 53 14.44 22.81 30.28
N THR A 54 15.67 23.27 30.43
CA THR A 54 16.50 23.73 29.30
C THR A 54 17.02 22.60 28.42
N ILE A 55 17.14 21.38 28.95
CA ILE A 55 17.72 20.22 28.24
C ILE A 55 16.66 19.21 27.79
N ARG A 56 15.50 19.15 28.46
CA ARG A 56 14.43 18.20 28.10
C ARG A 56 13.35 18.80 27.21
N ASN A 57 13.36 20.11 26.99
CA ASN A 57 12.38 20.75 26.13
C ASN A 57 12.51 20.32 24.66
N ASP A 58 11.44 20.56 23.91
CA ASP A 58 11.37 20.14 22.51
C ASP A 58 12.33 20.96 21.60
N PHE A 59 12.76 22.15 22.03
CA PHE A 59 13.78 22.94 21.32
C PHE A 59 15.16 22.27 21.40
N HIS A 60 15.60 21.89 22.59
CA HIS A 60 16.90 21.27 22.82
C HIS A 60 17.00 19.92 22.10
N LYS A 61 15.93 19.10 22.16
CA LYS A 61 15.85 17.85 21.37
C LYS A 61 16.03 18.08 19.88
N ARG A 62 15.35 19.09 19.31
CA ARG A 62 15.47 19.47 17.89
C ARG A 62 16.86 20.02 17.56
N PHE A 63 17.46 20.80 18.46
CA PHE A 63 18.80 21.34 18.31
C PHE A 63 19.83 20.20 18.19
N LEU A 64 19.84 19.25 19.13
CA LEU A 64 20.75 18.10 19.08
C LEU A 64 20.56 17.28 17.81
N GLN A 65 19.30 17.00 17.42
CA GLN A 65 18.99 16.27 16.19
C GLN A 65 19.46 16.99 14.92
N ARG A 66 19.48 18.33 14.93
CA ARG A 66 19.85 19.15 13.77
C ARG A 66 21.36 19.34 13.64
N TYR A 67 22.07 19.50 14.75
CA TYR A 67 23.46 19.97 14.74
C TYR A 67 24.50 18.98 15.26
N ILE A 68 24.08 17.93 15.97
CA ILE A 68 25.00 16.95 16.57
C ILE A 68 24.86 15.55 15.94
N ARG A 69 23.75 15.30 15.24
CA ARG A 69 23.45 14.00 14.64
C ARG A 69 24.48 13.56 13.62
#